data_AF-I0SCU0-F1
#
_entry.id   AF-I0SCU0-F1
#
_cell.length_a   1.000
_cell.length_b   1.000
_cell.length_c   1.000
_cell.angle_alpha   90.00
_cell.angle_beta   90.00
_cell.angle_gamma   90.00
#
_symmetry.space_group_name_H-M   'P 1'
#
loop_
_entity.id
_entity.type
_entity.pdbx_description
1 polymer ?
#
loop_
_entity_poly.entity_id
_entity_poly.type
_entity_poly.pdbx_seq_one_letter_code
_entity_poly.pdbx_strand_id
1 'polypeptide(L)'
;MTVSFPEDNVHIDIAVYCTENDNYFLARGKLNSTDENIKWEEADPVELTKKINNAMENSEDRNQFRRVIRYLKRWKDLKFKNQDNRPTGIGISVFAVNNFSVSKKVDYLSGNTTYDDISALRNLVNTMINSFSDTYDVDRNLFYPRLEVFLPVKPYTDVYERVSNIQMEAFKNKLEKLRASLDEAIDSTDLSESTKILSKQFGDDFPIIEQKETAENFGTRAIISDYPSA
;
A
#
# COMPACT_ATOMS: atom_id res chain seq x y z
N MET A 1 -24.77 -4.55 0.06
CA MET A 1 -25.57 -3.92 -1.03
C MET A 1 -24.68 -2.88 -1.70
N THR A 2 -24.75 -2.71 -3.02
CA THR A 2 -23.96 -1.70 -3.73
C THR A 2 -24.90 -0.75 -4.45
N VAL A 3 -24.68 0.55 -4.27
CA VAL A 3 -25.42 1.63 -4.94
C VAL A 3 -24.45 2.33 -5.88
N SER A 4 -24.73 2.37 -7.18
CA SER A 4 -23.83 2.96 -8.18
C SER A 4 -24.35 4.31 -8.66
N PHE A 5 -23.44 5.26 -8.80
CA PHE A 5 -23.63 6.61 -9.36
C PHE A 5 -22.73 6.72 -10.62
N PRO A 6 -23.22 6.26 -11.80
CA PRO A 6 -22.39 6.13 -12.99
C PRO A 6 -21.86 7.46 -13.52
N GLU A 7 -22.63 8.54 -13.39
CA GLU A 7 -22.24 9.89 -13.84
C GLU A 7 -21.00 10.40 -13.10
N ASP A 8 -20.87 10.07 -11.81
CA ASP A 8 -19.74 10.45 -10.97
C ASP A 8 -18.61 9.41 -10.98
N ASN A 9 -18.80 8.27 -11.65
CA ASN A 9 -17.93 7.09 -11.56
C ASN A 9 -17.69 6.65 -10.09
N VAL A 10 -18.73 6.72 -9.27
CA VAL A 10 -18.71 6.37 -7.83
C VAL A 10 -19.68 5.22 -7.56
N HIS A 11 -19.32 4.35 -6.63
CA HIS A 11 -20.25 3.39 -6.02
C HIS A 11 -20.12 3.44 -4.49
N ILE A 12 -21.22 3.19 -3.80
CA ILE A 12 -21.30 3.09 -2.35
C ILE A 12 -21.63 1.65 -2.00
N ASP A 13 -20.70 0.97 -1.36
CA ASP A 13 -20.93 -0.34 -0.77
C ASP A 13 -21.46 -0.20 0.65
N ILE A 14 -22.68 -0.68 0.87
CA ILE A 14 -23.36 -0.74 2.16
C ILE A 14 -23.15 -2.15 2.72
N ALA A 15 -22.28 -2.24 3.73
CA ALA A 15 -22.12 -3.42 4.55
C ALA A 15 -23.17 -3.43 5.67
N VAL A 16 -23.81 -4.58 5.91
CA VAL A 16 -24.84 -4.74 6.94
C VAL A 16 -24.26 -5.56 8.08
N TYR A 17 -24.36 -5.02 9.29
CA TYR A 17 -23.90 -5.68 10.50
C TYR A 17 -25.06 -5.88 11.46
N CYS A 18 -25.02 -6.97 12.23
CA CYS A 18 -25.80 -7.10 13.46
C CYS A 18 -24.87 -7.16 14.67
N THR A 19 -25.41 -6.84 15.84
CA THR A 19 -24.69 -6.86 17.11
C THR A 19 -25.36 -7.83 18.06
N GLU A 20 -24.60 -8.75 18.64
CA GLU A 20 -25.07 -9.70 19.64
C GLU A 20 -24.00 -9.84 20.73
N ASN A 21 -24.38 -9.60 22.00
CA ASN A 21 -23.48 -9.66 23.16
C ASN A 21 -22.16 -8.89 22.94
N ASP A 22 -22.26 -7.63 22.49
CA ASP A 22 -21.13 -6.74 22.14
C ASP A 22 -20.21 -7.23 21.00
N ASN A 23 -20.57 -8.30 20.28
CA ASN A 23 -19.85 -8.76 19.09
C ASN A 23 -20.55 -8.29 17.82
N TYR A 24 -19.77 -7.94 16.81
CA TYR A 24 -20.27 -7.58 15.48
C TYR A 24 -20.26 -8.79 14.55
N PHE A 25 -21.31 -8.92 13.75
CA PHE A 25 -21.38 -9.92 12.70
C PHE A 25 -21.75 -9.27 11.37
N LEU A 26 -20.95 -9.53 10.35
CA LEU A 26 -21.15 -9.07 8.98
C LEU A 26 -22.07 -10.03 8.23
N ALA A 27 -23.12 -9.51 7.63
CA ALA A 27 -23.95 -10.27 6.70
C ALA A 27 -23.15 -10.66 5.45
N ARG A 28 -23.08 -11.96 5.16
CA ARG A 28 -22.51 -12.53 3.93
C ARG A 28 -23.64 -13.16 3.10
N GLY A 29 -23.56 -12.99 1.79
CA GLY A 29 -24.51 -13.53 0.82
C GLY A 29 -24.70 -12.60 -0.38
N LYS A 30 -25.16 -13.18 -1.50
CA LYS A 30 -25.60 -12.47 -2.70
C LYS A 30 -27.01 -12.95 -3.07
N LEU A 31 -27.65 -12.25 -4.01
CA LEU A 31 -28.90 -12.72 -4.61
C LEU A 31 -28.65 -14.13 -5.21
N ASN A 32 -29.49 -15.10 -4.83
CA ASN A 32 -29.37 -16.53 -5.18
C ASN A 32 -28.17 -17.27 -4.56
N SER A 33 -27.58 -16.76 -3.48
CA SER A 33 -26.67 -17.57 -2.67
C SER A 33 -27.42 -18.76 -2.06
N THR A 34 -26.75 -19.90 -1.96
CA THR A 34 -27.25 -21.05 -1.19
C THR A 34 -27.28 -20.72 0.31
N ASP A 35 -28.09 -21.45 1.07
CA ASP A 35 -28.21 -21.25 2.53
C ASP A 35 -26.85 -21.32 3.24
N GLU A 36 -25.95 -22.19 2.79
CA GLU A 36 -24.57 -22.31 3.32
C GLU A 36 -23.71 -21.05 3.10
N ASN A 37 -24.00 -20.29 2.04
CA ASN A 37 -23.29 -19.07 1.69
C ASN A 37 -23.96 -17.80 2.28
N ILE A 38 -25.15 -17.93 2.85
CA ILE A 38 -25.85 -16.87 3.58
C ILE A 38 -25.56 -17.04 5.06
N LYS A 39 -24.67 -16.20 5.61
CA LYS A 39 -24.24 -16.33 6.99
C LYS A 39 -23.96 -15.00 7.65
N TRP A 40 -24.07 -14.97 8.97
CA TRP A 40 -23.51 -13.92 9.82
C TRP A 40 -22.08 -14.32 10.18
N GLU A 41 -21.11 -13.60 9.62
CA GLU A 41 -19.69 -13.86 9.87
C GLU A 41 -19.20 -12.91 10.96
N GLU A 42 -18.59 -13.45 11.99
CA GLU A 42 -18.00 -12.63 13.05
C GLU A 42 -16.96 -11.66 12.47
N ALA A 43 -17.01 -10.40 12.89
CA ALA A 43 -16.13 -9.35 12.41
C ALA A 43 -15.87 -8.32 13.51
N ASP A 44 -14.80 -7.54 13.37
CA ASP A 44 -14.57 -6.37 14.23
C ASP A 44 -14.06 -5.18 13.42
N PRO A 45 -14.93 -4.55 12.61
CA PRO A 45 -14.53 -3.46 11.72
C PRO A 45 -14.07 -2.21 12.50
N VAL A 46 -14.59 -2.00 13.70
CA VAL A 46 -14.26 -0.84 14.54
C VAL A 46 -12.84 -0.97 15.08
N GLU A 47 -12.50 -2.10 15.70
CA GLU A 47 -11.15 -2.33 16.22
C GLU A 47 -10.13 -2.43 15.09
N LEU A 48 -10.48 -3.03 13.94
CA LEU A 48 -9.59 -3.03 12.76
C LEU A 48 -9.24 -1.61 12.32
N THR A 49 -10.25 -0.76 12.21
CA THR A 49 -10.09 0.64 11.83
C THR A 49 -9.21 1.38 12.84
N LYS A 50 -9.43 1.14 14.13
CA LYS A 50 -8.63 1.72 15.21
C LYS A 50 -7.17 1.26 15.16
N LYS A 51 -6.90 -0.03 14.96
CA LYS A 51 -5.53 -0.57 14.82
C LYS A 51 -4.80 0.05 13.64
N ILE A 52 -5.44 0.17 12.48
CA ILE A 52 -4.82 0.81 11.30
C ILE A 52 -4.60 2.31 11.54
N ASN A 53 -5.59 3.01 12.09
CA ASN A 53 -5.50 4.45 12.30
C ASN A 53 -4.52 4.86 13.40
N ASN A 54 -4.23 3.96 14.34
CA ASN A 54 -3.32 4.20 15.46
C ASN A 54 -2.06 3.33 15.40
N ALA A 55 -1.69 2.84 14.22
CA ALA A 55 -0.50 2.00 14.02
C ALA A 55 0.83 2.71 14.38
N MET A 56 0.80 4.04 14.52
CA MET A 56 1.95 4.87 14.87
C MET A 56 1.53 5.85 15.97
N GLU A 57 2.34 5.95 17.03
CA GLU A 57 2.10 6.87 18.14
C GLU A 57 2.36 8.33 17.74
N ASN A 58 3.52 8.59 17.13
CA ASN A 58 3.89 9.92 16.66
C ASN A 58 3.03 10.33 15.46
N SER A 59 2.49 11.56 15.48
CA SER A 59 1.57 12.06 14.47
C SER A 59 2.19 12.16 13.08
N GLU A 60 3.47 12.56 12.99
CA GLU A 60 4.17 12.73 11.72
C GLU A 60 4.62 11.39 11.13
N ASP A 61 5.07 10.46 11.98
CA ASP A 61 5.32 9.06 11.57
C ASP A 61 4.05 8.43 11.01
N ARG A 62 2.91 8.69 11.67
CA ARG A 62 1.58 8.26 11.22
C ARG A 62 1.16 8.92 9.90
N ASN A 63 1.56 10.16 9.66
CA ASN A 63 1.31 10.83 8.38
C ASN A 63 2.10 10.16 7.25
N GLN A 64 3.37 9.82 7.49
CA GLN A 64 4.17 9.05 6.53
C GLN A 64 3.55 7.67 6.26
N PHE A 65 3.19 6.93 7.31
CA PHE A 65 2.50 5.63 7.20
C PHE A 65 1.28 5.70 6.27
N ARG A 66 0.40 6.69 6.48
CA ARG A 66 -0.81 6.89 5.65
C ARG A 66 -0.48 7.27 4.21
N ARG A 67 0.55 8.08 3.97
CA ARG A 67 0.99 8.45 2.60
C ARG A 67 1.52 7.23 1.85
N VAL A 68 2.46 6.50 2.45
CA VAL A 68 3.08 5.31 1.84
C VAL A 68 2.05 4.22 1.50
N ILE A 69 1.10 3.94 2.40
CA ILE A 69 0.01 2.99 2.12
C ILE A 69 -0.85 3.47 0.95
N ARG A 70 -1.16 4.78 0.86
CA ARG A 70 -1.93 5.33 -0.26
C ARG A 70 -1.17 5.18 -1.58
N TYR A 71 0.13 5.42 -1.60
CA TYR A 71 0.96 5.21 -2.79
C TYR A 71 0.92 3.75 -3.24
N LEU A 72 1.13 2.80 -2.32
CA LEU A 72 1.13 1.38 -2.68
C LEU A 72 -0.26 0.87 -3.12
N LYS A 73 -1.34 1.38 -2.52
CA LYS A 73 -2.72 1.12 -2.98
C LYS A 73 -2.96 1.66 -4.38
N ARG A 74 -2.54 2.90 -4.66
CA ARG A 74 -2.63 3.53 -5.99
C ARG A 74 -1.85 2.72 -7.03
N TRP A 75 -0.60 2.38 -6.74
CA TRP A 75 0.21 1.51 -7.60
C TRP A 75 -0.50 0.20 -7.91
N LYS A 76 -1.05 -0.46 -6.88
CA LYS A 76 -1.81 -1.70 -7.05
C LYS A 76 -3.04 -1.50 -7.94
N ASP A 77 -3.79 -0.42 -7.76
CA ASP A 77 -4.98 -0.15 -8.59
C ASP A 77 -4.62 0.04 -10.07
N LEU A 78 -3.45 0.61 -10.36
CA LEU A 78 -2.93 0.75 -11.72
C LEU A 78 -2.40 -0.58 -12.29
N LYS A 79 -1.58 -1.31 -11.53
CA LYS A 79 -0.89 -2.52 -12.02
C LYS A 79 -1.78 -3.76 -12.11
N PHE A 80 -2.93 -3.74 -11.44
CA PHE A 80 -3.93 -4.80 -11.43
C PHE A 80 -5.29 -4.30 -11.93
N LYS A 81 -5.29 -3.26 -12.77
CA LYS A 81 -6.50 -2.76 -13.42
C LYS A 81 -7.13 -3.89 -14.25
N ASN A 82 -8.45 -4.02 -14.17
CA ASN A 82 -9.24 -5.03 -14.89
C ASN A 82 -8.89 -6.51 -14.58
N GLN A 83 -8.32 -6.80 -13.40
CA GLN A 83 -8.07 -8.16 -12.95
C GLN A 83 -9.01 -8.54 -11.80
N ASP A 84 -9.71 -9.66 -11.95
CA ASP A 84 -10.49 -10.28 -10.87
C ASP A 84 -9.57 -10.80 -9.77
N ASN A 85 -10.08 -10.87 -8.53
CA ASN A 85 -9.35 -11.35 -7.33
C ASN A 85 -7.93 -10.77 -7.16
N ARG A 86 -7.73 -9.52 -7.58
CA ARG A 86 -6.51 -8.76 -7.32
C ARG A 86 -6.25 -8.65 -5.82
N PRO A 87 -4.98 -8.56 -5.38
CA PRO A 87 -4.66 -8.25 -3.99
C PRO A 87 -5.51 -7.10 -3.48
N THR A 88 -6.07 -7.24 -2.28
CA THR A 88 -6.92 -6.23 -1.68
C THR A 88 -6.11 -5.09 -1.06
N GLY A 89 -6.63 -3.85 -1.11
CA GLY A 89 -5.98 -2.72 -0.46
C GLY A 89 -5.96 -2.82 1.07
N ILE A 90 -6.93 -3.53 1.66
CA ILE A 90 -6.95 -3.80 3.10
C ILE A 90 -5.80 -4.72 3.50
N GLY A 91 -5.42 -5.71 2.67
CA GLY A 91 -4.26 -6.57 2.92
C GLY A 91 -2.95 -5.76 3.03
N ILE A 92 -2.74 -4.77 2.16
CA ILE A 92 -1.61 -3.83 2.28
C ILE A 92 -1.64 -3.07 3.61
N SER A 93 -2.81 -2.60 4.02
CA SER A 93 -2.95 -1.78 5.24
C SER A 93 -2.67 -2.61 6.48
N VAL A 94 -3.24 -3.82 6.55
CA VAL A 94 -3.05 -4.76 7.64
C VAL A 94 -1.60 -5.21 7.73
N PHE A 95 -0.99 -5.57 6.59
CA PHE A 95 0.42 -5.93 6.55
C PHE A 95 1.30 -4.80 7.10
N ALA A 96 1.04 -3.56 6.69
CA ALA A 96 1.83 -2.41 7.09
C ALA A 96 1.77 -2.12 8.60
N VAL A 97 0.67 -2.43 9.31
CA VAL A 97 0.53 -2.15 10.76
C VAL A 97 1.72 -2.67 11.57
N ASN A 98 2.23 -3.87 11.24
CA ASN A 98 3.33 -4.49 11.98
C ASN A 98 4.68 -4.45 11.23
N ASN A 99 4.69 -4.03 9.96
CA ASN A 99 5.85 -4.16 9.09
C ASN A 99 6.33 -2.83 8.48
N PHE A 100 5.66 -1.72 8.79
CA PHE A 100 6.06 -0.41 8.34
C PHE A 100 7.17 0.17 9.21
N SER A 101 8.27 0.55 8.57
CA SER A 101 9.36 1.29 9.20
C SER A 101 9.37 2.72 8.69
N VAL A 102 9.32 3.67 9.63
CA VAL A 102 9.46 5.10 9.35
C VAL A 102 10.83 5.35 8.71
N SER A 103 10.87 6.17 7.66
CA SER A 103 12.12 6.67 7.09
C SER A 103 12.16 8.19 7.20
N LYS A 104 13.10 8.69 8.00
CA LYS A 104 13.29 10.12 8.25
C LYS A 104 14.74 10.44 8.56
N LYS A 105 15.16 11.65 8.25
CA LYS A 105 16.46 12.22 8.61
C LYS A 105 16.23 13.34 9.62
N VAL A 106 17.03 13.33 10.69
CA VAL A 106 17.01 14.40 11.70
C VAL A 106 18.29 15.20 11.55
N ASP A 107 18.15 16.48 11.30
CA ASP A 107 19.26 17.43 11.43
C ASP A 107 19.37 17.83 12.90
N TYR A 108 20.42 17.35 13.57
CA TYR A 108 20.63 17.60 15.00
C TYR A 108 20.99 19.05 15.32
N LEU A 109 21.46 19.84 14.34
CA LEU A 109 21.80 21.25 14.55
C LEU A 109 20.53 22.12 14.55
N SER A 110 19.63 21.88 13.59
CA SER A 110 18.39 22.65 13.47
C SER A 110 17.19 22.03 14.20
N GLY A 111 17.29 20.75 14.59
CA GLY A 111 16.18 19.96 15.13
C GLY A 111 15.16 19.54 14.07
N ASN A 112 15.38 19.87 12.79
CA ASN A 112 14.43 19.61 11.73
C ASN A 112 14.41 18.13 11.33
N THR A 113 13.21 17.61 11.11
CA THR A 113 12.99 16.24 10.64
C THR A 113 12.45 16.26 9.22
N THR A 114 13.14 15.57 8.32
CA THR A 114 12.73 15.40 6.92
C THR A 114 12.33 13.96 6.67
N TYR A 115 11.08 13.72 6.29
CA TYR A 115 10.56 12.40 5.97
C TYR A 115 10.92 11.98 4.54
N ASP A 116 11.34 10.73 4.39
CA ASP A 116 11.73 10.14 3.11
C ASP A 116 10.71 9.06 2.72
N ASP A 117 9.66 9.50 2.01
CA ASP A 117 8.56 8.63 1.60
C ASP A 117 8.98 7.54 0.60
N ILE A 118 9.95 7.81 -0.29
CA ILE A 118 10.41 6.84 -1.29
C ILE A 118 11.18 5.70 -0.63
N SER A 119 12.06 6.02 0.33
CA SER A 119 12.76 5.01 1.14
C SER A 119 11.80 4.20 2.01
N ALA A 120 10.82 4.86 2.65
CA ALA A 120 9.81 4.18 3.46
C ALA A 120 8.96 3.20 2.62
N LEU A 121 8.53 3.63 1.42
CA LEU A 121 7.80 2.77 0.49
C LEU A 121 8.65 1.59 0.02
N ARG A 122 9.90 1.85 -0.40
CA ARG A 122 10.84 0.81 -0.83
C ARG A 122 11.05 -0.23 0.27
N ASN A 123 11.23 0.21 1.51
CA ASN A 123 11.39 -0.67 2.66
C ASN A 123 10.14 -1.53 2.89
N LEU A 124 8.93 -0.93 2.87
CA LEU A 124 7.69 -1.69 3.01
C LEU A 124 7.53 -2.75 1.90
N VAL A 125 7.78 -2.38 0.64
CA VAL A 125 7.71 -3.30 -0.50
C VAL A 125 8.72 -4.44 -0.35
N ASN A 126 9.95 -4.13 0.05
CA ASN A 126 10.98 -5.14 0.29
C ASN A 126 10.59 -6.09 1.44
N THR A 127 10.03 -5.57 2.53
CA THR A 127 9.50 -6.39 3.62
C THR A 127 8.39 -7.30 3.13
N MET A 128 7.45 -6.81 2.31
CA MET A 128 6.40 -7.66 1.70
C MET A 128 6.98 -8.79 0.86
N ILE A 129 7.95 -8.51 -0.02
CA ILE A 129 8.60 -9.53 -0.87
C ILE A 129 9.27 -10.61 -0.01
N ASN A 130 9.95 -10.19 1.05
CA ASN A 130 10.65 -11.09 1.96
C ASN A 130 9.70 -11.89 2.88
N SER A 131 8.42 -11.52 2.95
CA SER A 131 7.39 -12.25 3.71
C SER A 131 6.69 -13.34 2.90
N PHE A 132 7.02 -13.51 1.60
CA PHE A 132 6.50 -14.65 0.84
C PHE A 132 7.17 -15.96 1.26
N SER A 133 6.37 -17.01 1.42
CA SER A 133 6.81 -18.39 1.62
C SER A 133 6.37 -19.28 0.44
N ASP A 134 6.94 -20.47 0.29
CA ASP A 134 6.49 -21.42 -0.72
C ASP A 134 5.32 -22.26 -0.19
N THR A 135 4.26 -22.39 -0.99
CA THR A 135 3.13 -23.29 -0.75
C THR A 135 3.02 -24.31 -1.88
N TYR A 136 2.65 -25.54 -1.56
CA TYR A 136 2.56 -26.63 -2.53
C TYR A 136 1.13 -26.78 -3.05
N ASP A 137 0.96 -26.65 -4.37
CA ASP A 137 -0.29 -26.87 -5.08
C ASP A 137 -0.37 -28.34 -5.50
N VAL A 138 -1.21 -29.11 -4.81
CA VAL A 138 -1.37 -30.56 -5.03
C VAL A 138 -1.92 -30.86 -6.43
N ASP A 139 -2.86 -30.04 -6.91
CA ASP A 139 -3.51 -30.26 -8.21
C ASP A 139 -2.54 -30.03 -9.37
N ARG A 140 -1.64 -29.05 -9.23
CA ARG A 140 -0.63 -28.72 -10.25
C ARG A 140 0.71 -29.43 -10.04
N ASN A 141 0.93 -30.03 -8.88
CA ASN A 141 2.22 -30.60 -8.47
C ASN A 141 3.38 -29.58 -8.59
N LEU A 142 3.17 -28.36 -8.11
CA LEU A 142 4.13 -27.25 -8.18
C LEU A 142 4.15 -26.42 -6.89
N PHE A 143 5.27 -25.77 -6.62
CA PHE A 143 5.36 -24.76 -5.56
C PHE A 143 5.00 -23.38 -6.12
N TYR A 144 4.26 -22.61 -5.33
CA TYR A 144 3.91 -21.23 -5.61
C TYR A 144 4.27 -20.34 -4.43
N PRO A 145 4.66 -19.07 -4.68
CA PRO A 145 4.87 -18.12 -3.60
C PRO A 145 3.53 -17.71 -2.98
N ARG A 146 3.49 -17.62 -1.65
CA ARG A 146 2.33 -17.23 -0.86
C ARG A 146 2.69 -16.11 0.12
N LEU A 147 1.91 -15.03 0.08
CA LEU A 147 1.90 -14.03 1.14
C LEU A 147 0.61 -14.18 1.93
N GLU A 148 0.74 -14.50 3.21
CA GLU A 148 -0.39 -14.61 4.14
C GLU A 148 -0.46 -13.33 4.98
N VAL A 149 -1.65 -12.73 5.05
CA VAL A 149 -1.88 -11.51 5.85
C VAL A 149 -3.14 -11.70 6.67
N PHE A 150 -2.95 -12.12 7.91
CA PHE A 150 -4.06 -12.36 8.83
C PHE A 150 -4.62 -11.06 9.41
N LEU A 151 -5.95 -10.96 9.49
CA LEU A 151 -6.60 -9.88 10.21
C LEU A 151 -6.15 -9.89 11.69
N PRO A 152 -5.79 -8.73 12.27
CA PRO A 152 -5.38 -8.63 13.67
C PRO A 152 -6.59 -8.64 14.63
N VAL A 153 -7.78 -8.90 14.11
CA VAL A 153 -9.06 -8.91 14.80
C VAL A 153 -9.93 -10.02 14.21
N LYS A 154 -11.05 -10.34 14.85
CA LYS A 154 -12.03 -11.29 14.35
C LYS A 154 -12.42 -10.98 12.89
N PRO A 155 -12.49 -11.99 12.00
CA PRO A 155 -12.38 -13.44 12.28
C PRO A 155 -10.95 -14.01 12.21
N TYR A 156 -9.91 -13.18 12.21
CA TYR A 156 -8.50 -13.58 12.09
C TYR A 156 -8.18 -14.37 10.81
N THR A 157 -8.92 -14.13 9.74
CA THR A 157 -8.72 -14.80 8.45
C THR A 157 -7.58 -14.17 7.66
N ASP A 158 -6.98 -14.96 6.77
CA ASP A 158 -6.04 -14.44 5.76
C ASP A 158 -6.80 -13.59 4.74
N VAL A 159 -6.45 -12.30 4.69
CA VAL A 159 -7.04 -11.31 3.78
C VAL A 159 -6.83 -11.68 2.31
N TYR A 160 -5.80 -12.48 2.01
CA TYR A 160 -5.53 -12.96 0.66
C TYR A 160 -5.99 -14.39 0.40
N GLU A 161 -6.79 -15.03 1.27
CA GLU A 161 -7.25 -16.43 1.13
C GLU A 161 -7.78 -16.74 -0.30
N ARG A 162 -8.46 -15.78 -0.94
CA ARG A 162 -9.11 -15.95 -2.25
C ARG A 162 -8.24 -15.58 -3.44
N VAL A 163 -7.04 -15.08 -3.20
CA VAL A 163 -6.05 -14.80 -4.25
C VAL A 163 -5.46 -16.14 -4.66
N SER A 164 -5.67 -16.52 -5.92
CA SER A 164 -5.14 -17.80 -6.44
C SER A 164 -3.61 -17.80 -6.49
N ASN A 165 -3.01 -18.99 -6.53
CA ASN A 165 -1.57 -19.17 -6.65
C ASN A 165 -0.94 -18.39 -7.81
N ILE A 166 -1.56 -18.43 -9.00
CA ILE A 166 -1.09 -17.69 -10.19
C ILE A 166 -1.17 -16.17 -9.97
N GLN A 167 -2.24 -15.69 -9.34
CA GLN A 167 -2.40 -14.27 -9.03
C GLN A 167 -1.42 -13.79 -7.96
N MET A 168 -1.12 -14.65 -6.99
CA MET A 168 -0.17 -14.38 -5.92
C MET A 168 1.28 -14.33 -6.45
N GLU A 169 1.64 -15.23 -7.35
CA GLU A 169 2.91 -15.18 -8.07
C GLU A 169 3.02 -13.91 -8.93
N ALA A 170 1.97 -13.57 -9.67
CA ALA A 170 1.91 -12.30 -10.41
C ALA A 170 2.04 -11.08 -9.49
N PHE A 171 1.50 -11.17 -8.26
CA PHE A 171 1.65 -10.12 -7.25
C PHE A 171 3.09 -9.95 -6.81
N LYS A 172 3.76 -11.05 -6.42
CA LYS A 172 5.20 -11.04 -6.07
C LYS A 172 6.05 -10.46 -7.20
N ASN A 173 5.88 -10.95 -8.43
CA ASN A 173 6.63 -10.49 -9.59
C ASN A 173 6.45 -8.98 -9.86
N LYS A 174 5.25 -8.44 -9.62
CA LYS A 174 4.99 -7.00 -9.75
C LYS A 174 5.62 -6.20 -8.60
N LEU A 175 5.58 -6.69 -7.36
CA LEU A 175 6.26 -6.07 -6.23
C LEU A 175 7.77 -6.00 -6.45
N GLU A 176 8.39 -7.07 -6.96
CA GLU A 176 9.82 -7.10 -7.27
C GLU A 176 10.20 -6.05 -8.33
N LYS A 177 9.38 -5.91 -9.39
CA LYS A 177 9.55 -4.85 -10.39
C LYS A 177 9.38 -3.46 -9.79
N LEU A 178 8.41 -3.26 -8.89
CA LEU A 178 8.25 -2.00 -8.18
C LEU A 178 9.50 -1.69 -7.34
N ARG A 179 10.01 -2.67 -6.56
CA ARG A 179 11.21 -2.49 -5.75
C ARG A 179 12.40 -2.09 -6.61
N ALA A 180 12.62 -2.79 -7.74
CA ALA A 180 13.71 -2.46 -8.65
C ALA A 180 13.61 -1.04 -9.21
N SER A 181 12.40 -0.58 -9.60
CA SER A 181 12.20 0.81 -10.03
C SER A 181 12.38 1.82 -8.90
N LEU A 182 12.03 1.47 -7.66
CA LEU A 182 12.29 2.33 -6.51
C LEU A 182 13.79 2.44 -6.23
N ASP A 183 14.53 1.32 -6.28
CA ASP A 183 15.99 1.30 -6.14
C ASP A 183 16.63 2.17 -7.24
N GLU A 184 16.26 1.98 -8.51
CA GLU A 184 16.74 2.79 -9.64
C GLU A 184 16.45 4.30 -9.48
N ALA A 185 15.25 4.64 -9.02
CA ALA A 185 14.86 6.04 -8.81
C ALA A 185 15.59 6.70 -7.62
N ILE A 186 15.91 5.93 -6.57
CA ILE A 186 16.70 6.38 -5.41
C ILE A 186 18.16 6.58 -5.80
N ASP A 187 18.72 5.68 -6.61
CA ASP A 187 20.13 5.71 -7.03
C ASP A 187 20.39 6.72 -8.16
N SER A 188 19.34 7.20 -8.84
CA SER A 188 19.45 8.25 -9.86
C SER A 188 19.96 9.57 -9.29
N THR A 189 21.00 10.11 -9.91
CA THR A 189 21.53 11.45 -9.59
C THR A 189 20.79 12.57 -10.30
N ASP A 190 19.94 12.26 -11.30
CA ASP A 190 19.07 13.20 -11.99
C ASP A 190 17.63 13.06 -11.48
N LEU A 191 17.08 14.17 -10.96
CA LEU A 191 15.71 14.25 -10.47
C LEU A 191 14.66 14.06 -11.58
N SER A 192 14.96 14.54 -12.79
CA SER A 192 14.12 14.31 -13.97
C SER A 192 14.03 12.82 -14.28
N GLU A 193 15.16 12.11 -14.32
CA GLU A 193 15.16 10.67 -14.56
C GLU A 193 14.48 9.89 -13.43
N SER A 194 14.72 10.27 -12.17
CA SER A 194 14.05 9.67 -11.00
C SER A 194 12.52 9.78 -11.13
N THR A 195 12.00 10.97 -11.44
CA THR A 195 10.55 11.18 -11.60
C THR A 195 9.96 10.45 -12.81
N LYS A 196 10.71 10.30 -13.92
CA LYS A 196 10.31 9.47 -15.06
C LYS A 196 10.27 7.97 -14.75
N ILE A 197 11.17 7.47 -13.90
CA ILE A 197 11.13 6.07 -13.45
C ILE A 197 9.88 5.84 -12.61
N LEU A 198 9.60 6.75 -11.67
CA LEU A 198 8.43 6.65 -10.79
C LEU A 198 7.11 6.80 -11.55
N SER A 199 7.02 7.67 -12.56
CA SER A 199 5.80 7.84 -13.35
C SER A 199 5.38 6.54 -14.06
N LYS A 200 6.34 5.76 -14.55
CA LYS A 200 6.07 4.41 -15.11
C LYS A 200 5.41 3.48 -14.09
N GLN A 201 5.64 3.67 -12.78
CA GLN A 201 5.03 2.87 -11.72
C GLN A 201 3.70 3.45 -11.23
N PHE A 202 3.60 4.77 -11.11
CA PHE A 202 2.46 5.46 -10.47
C PHE A 202 1.46 6.11 -11.42
N GLY A 203 1.67 5.99 -12.73
CA GLY A 203 0.75 6.49 -13.76
C GLY A 203 1.14 7.86 -14.29
N ASP A 204 0.44 8.27 -15.33
CA ASP A 204 0.71 9.52 -16.08
C ASP A 204 0.38 10.78 -15.27
N ASP A 205 -0.39 10.65 -14.20
CA ASP A 205 -0.69 11.69 -13.23
C ASP A 205 0.44 11.92 -12.20
N PHE A 206 1.49 11.09 -12.21
CA PHE A 206 2.67 11.31 -11.40
C PHE A 206 3.52 12.47 -11.98
N PRO A 207 3.87 13.49 -11.18
CA PRO A 207 4.58 14.66 -11.67
C PRO A 207 5.99 14.29 -12.17
N ILE A 208 6.33 14.77 -13.36
CA ILE A 208 7.67 14.68 -13.93
C ILE A 208 8.30 16.07 -13.84
N ILE A 209 9.48 16.15 -13.23
CA ILE A 209 10.22 17.41 -13.13
C ILE A 209 11.12 17.52 -14.37
N GLU A 210 11.05 18.62 -15.11
CA GLU A 210 11.91 18.80 -16.28
C GLU A 210 13.35 19.17 -15.88
N GLN A 211 14.33 18.82 -16.72
CA GLN A 211 15.75 19.11 -16.45
C GLN A 211 16.03 20.62 -16.29
N LYS A 212 15.28 21.49 -16.98
CA LYS A 212 15.44 22.95 -16.85
C LYS A 212 15.04 23.45 -15.46
N GLU A 213 13.90 22.99 -14.93
CA GLU A 213 13.44 23.33 -13.57
C GLU A 213 14.41 22.83 -12.50
N THR A 214 15.06 21.70 -12.75
CA THR A 214 16.11 21.17 -11.86
C THR A 214 17.31 22.12 -11.84
N ALA A 215 17.82 22.54 -13.00
CA ALA A 215 18.95 23.47 -13.11
C ALA A 215 18.67 24.85 -12.48
N GLU A 216 17.46 25.39 -12.62
CA GLU A 216 17.05 26.67 -12.01
C GLU A 216 16.98 26.60 -10.47
N ASN A 217 16.46 25.50 -9.92
CA ASN A 217 16.45 25.25 -8.47
C ASN A 217 17.85 25.06 -7.89
N PHE A 218 18.76 24.42 -8.63
CA PHE A 218 20.18 24.35 -8.26
C PHE A 218 20.88 25.72 -8.36
N GLY A 219 20.61 26.50 -9.41
CA GLY A 219 21.18 27.83 -9.61
C GLY A 219 20.77 28.81 -8.50
N THR A 220 19.49 28.85 -8.15
CA THR A 220 18.98 29.67 -7.04
C THR A 220 19.53 29.26 -5.67
N ARG A 221 19.72 27.95 -5.40
CA ARG A 221 20.35 27.49 -4.15
C ARG A 221 21.85 27.80 -4.08
N ALA A 222 22.57 27.73 -5.21
CA ALA A 222 23.99 28.05 -5.27
C ALA A 222 24.28 29.56 -5.09
N ILE A 223 23.34 30.43 -5.49
CA ILE A 223 23.50 31.90 -5.37
C ILE A 223 23.31 32.39 -3.91
N ILE A 224 22.73 31.58 -3.01
CA ILE A 224 22.46 31.98 -1.62
C ILE A 224 23.63 31.66 -0.65
N SER A 225 24.76 31.10 -1.12
CA SER A 225 25.90 30.75 -0.24
C SER A 225 26.99 31.81 -0.05
N ASP A 226 26.83 33.04 -0.54
CA ASP A 226 27.81 34.10 -0.27
C ASP A 226 27.56 34.73 1.11
N TYR A 227 28.20 34.17 2.14
CA TYR A 227 28.49 34.94 3.35
C TYR A 227 29.62 35.93 3.04
N PRO A 228 29.46 37.23 3.35
CA PRO A 228 30.53 38.20 3.18
C PRO A 228 31.64 37.91 4.20
N SER A 229 32.87 37.81 3.70
CA SER A 229 34.07 37.80 4.53
C SER A 229 34.24 39.18 5.16
N ALA A 230 34.10 39.26 6.48
CA ALA A 230 34.73 40.25 7.37
C ALA A 230 34.54 39.83 8.84
#